data_AF-A0A922FJZ8-F1
#
_entry.id   AF-A0A922FJZ8-F1
#
_cell.length_a   1.000
_cell.length_b   1.000
_cell.length_c   1.000
_cell.angle_alpha   90.00
_cell.angle_beta   90.00
_cell.angle_gamma   90.00
#
_symmetry.space_group_name_H-M   'P 1'
#
loop_
_entity.id
_entity.type
_entity.pdbx_description
1 polymer ?
#
loop_
_entity_poly.entity_id
_entity_poly.type
_entity_poly.pdbx_seq_one_letter_code
_entity_poly.pdbx_strand_id
1 'polypeptide(L)'
;MEPLFFLVLLVQVWLVRPHDQLLNKNIFILAGQSNMAGRGGVVDETITGAAATWDGIVPPQCKPSRSILRLSANLTWVLAHEPLHADIDVKKTVGVGPGMAFANAVLAKDATFGVIGLVPCAVGGTKIREWGKGTFLYKQLMRRARSSLQDGGTIQALLWYQGESDTVTKEDTEYKRKLERFFMDFRDDLQSPLLPIIQGVSQNNDIGY
;
A
#
# COMPACT_ATOMS: atom_id res chain seq x y z
N MET A 1 30.70 -50.29 44.84
CA MET A 1 31.16 -49.52 43.66
C MET A 1 30.07 -49.64 42.61
N GLU A 2 29.27 -48.58 42.48
CA GLU A 2 28.23 -48.39 41.44
C GLU A 2 28.87 -48.32 40.04
N PRO A 3 28.09 -48.62 38.96
CA PRO A 3 27.92 -47.52 38.01
C PRO A 3 26.53 -47.41 37.34
N LEU A 4 26.06 -46.16 37.38
CA LEU A 4 25.48 -45.37 36.28
C LEU A 4 24.16 -45.82 35.61
N PHE A 5 23.05 -45.33 36.18
CA PHE A 5 21.86 -44.98 35.41
C PHE A 5 22.14 -43.72 34.57
N PHE A 6 22.17 -43.83 33.24
CA PHE A 6 22.11 -42.67 32.35
C PHE A 6 20.65 -42.24 32.18
N LEU A 7 20.24 -41.20 32.92
CA LEU A 7 19.00 -40.48 32.67
C LEU A 7 19.27 -39.43 31.59
N VAL A 8 18.86 -39.69 30.35
CA VAL A 8 18.87 -38.68 29.28
C VAL A 8 17.67 -37.76 29.50
N LEU A 9 17.92 -36.59 30.10
CA LEU A 9 16.94 -35.51 30.18
C LEU A 9 16.86 -34.84 28.80
N LEU A 10 15.86 -35.23 28.00
CA LEU A 10 15.50 -34.50 26.79
C LEU A 10 14.90 -33.15 27.19
N VAL A 11 15.75 -32.13 27.26
CA VAL A 11 15.30 -30.73 27.32
C VAL A 11 14.70 -30.42 25.95
N GLN A 12 13.39 -30.58 25.83
CA GLN A 12 12.65 -29.88 24.79
C GLN A 12 12.72 -28.39 25.11
N VAL A 13 13.73 -27.72 24.57
CA VAL A 13 13.69 -26.27 24.41
C VAL A 13 12.54 -26.02 23.45
N TRP A 14 11.35 -25.78 24.00
CA TRP A 14 10.38 -24.96 23.31
C TRP A 14 11.10 -23.66 23.06
N LEU A 15 11.57 -23.47 21.83
CA LEU A 15 11.80 -22.14 21.29
C LEU A 15 10.45 -21.45 21.39
N VAL A 16 10.21 -20.83 22.55
CA VAL A 16 9.28 -19.72 22.66
C VAL A 16 9.86 -18.71 21.71
N ARG A 17 9.43 -18.79 20.44
CA ARG A 17 9.51 -17.66 19.54
C ARG A 17 8.93 -16.52 20.37
N PRO A 18 9.68 -15.42 20.59
CA PRO A 18 9.09 -14.28 21.24
C PRO A 18 7.77 -14.04 20.52
N HIS A 19 6.71 -14.03 21.30
CA HIS A 19 5.39 -13.71 20.83
C HIS A 19 5.51 -12.25 20.37
N ASP A 20 5.94 -12.05 19.11
CA ASP A 20 5.45 -10.96 18.30
C ASP A 20 3.96 -11.14 18.42
N GLN A 21 3.36 -10.42 19.37
CA GLN A 21 1.92 -10.37 19.51
C GLN A 21 1.43 -10.12 18.09
N LEU A 22 0.63 -11.06 17.59
CA LEU A 22 -0.16 -10.91 16.38
C LEU A 22 -1.11 -9.72 16.60
N LEU A 23 -0.56 -8.51 16.60
CA LEU A 23 -1.33 -7.30 16.48
C LEU A 23 -1.92 -7.40 15.10
N ASN A 24 -3.21 -7.72 15.05
CA ASN A 24 -3.97 -7.74 13.82
C ASN A 24 -3.74 -6.40 13.12
N LYS A 25 -3.16 -6.46 11.93
CA LYS A 25 -2.79 -5.26 11.18
C LYS A 25 -4.06 -4.62 10.66
N ASN A 26 -4.14 -3.30 10.77
CA ASN A 26 -5.12 -2.49 10.08
C ASN A 26 -4.57 -2.14 8.70
N ILE A 27 -5.06 -2.83 7.69
CA ILE A 27 -4.47 -2.85 6.37
C ILE A 27 -5.15 -1.80 5.48
N PHE A 28 -4.34 -0.99 4.80
CA PHE A 28 -4.78 -0.01 3.82
C PHE A 28 -4.15 -0.33 2.47
N ILE A 29 -5.00 -0.53 1.46
CA ILE A 29 -4.54 -0.72 0.08
C ILE A 29 -4.31 0.66 -0.54
N LEU A 30 -3.13 0.88 -1.13
CA LEU A 30 -2.76 2.14 -1.78
C LEU A 30 -2.70 1.90 -3.28
N ALA A 31 -3.72 2.32 -4.03
CA ALA A 31 -3.80 2.08 -5.47
C ALA A 31 -4.18 3.33 -6.27
N GLY A 32 -3.94 3.27 -7.57
CA GLY A 32 -4.12 4.39 -8.49
C GLY A 32 -2.86 4.65 -9.29
N GLN A 33 -2.58 5.91 -9.62
CA GLN A 33 -1.45 6.29 -10.47
C GLN A 33 -0.34 7.06 -9.73
N SER A 34 0.42 7.89 -10.45
CA SER A 34 1.62 8.57 -9.96
C SER A 34 1.41 9.38 -8.67
N ASN A 35 0.24 9.99 -8.49
CA ASN A 35 -0.07 10.77 -7.28
C ASN A 35 -0.26 9.88 -6.03
N MET A 36 -0.73 8.64 -6.19
CA MET A 36 -0.68 7.63 -5.12
C MET A 36 0.72 7.02 -4.98
N ALA A 37 1.36 6.70 -6.11
CA ALA A 37 2.67 6.05 -6.11
C ALA A 37 3.74 6.93 -5.43
N GLY A 38 3.64 8.25 -5.63
CA GLY A 38 4.49 9.27 -5.05
C GLY A 38 5.42 9.89 -6.10
N ARG A 39 5.39 11.22 -6.19
CA ARG A 39 6.29 12.04 -7.02
C ARG A 39 6.82 13.28 -6.28
N GLY A 40 6.49 13.43 -4.99
CA GLY A 40 7.00 14.54 -4.19
C GLY A 40 8.53 14.48 -4.10
N GLY A 41 9.18 15.61 -4.41
CA GLY A 41 10.66 15.71 -4.42
C GLY A 41 11.34 15.06 -5.63
N VAL A 42 10.60 14.51 -6.60
CA VAL A 42 11.21 13.99 -7.84
C VAL A 42 11.51 15.15 -8.77
N VAL A 43 12.77 15.29 -9.16
CA VAL A 43 13.24 16.26 -10.14
C VAL A 43 13.36 15.58 -11.49
N ASP A 44 12.67 16.13 -12.49
CA ASP A 44 12.56 15.53 -13.82
C ASP A 44 13.82 15.77 -14.69
N GLU A 45 14.00 14.87 -15.65
CA GLU A 45 15.10 14.92 -16.63
C GLU A 45 15.04 16.17 -17.48
N THR A 46 13.83 16.65 -17.76
CA THR A 46 13.57 17.85 -18.57
C THR A 46 14.15 19.13 -17.94
N ILE A 47 14.41 19.11 -16.63
CA ILE A 47 14.94 20.25 -15.87
C ILE A 47 16.46 20.15 -15.72
N THR A 48 17.01 18.93 -15.63
CA THR A 48 18.42 18.69 -15.24
C THR A 48 19.29 18.12 -16.36
N GLY A 49 18.70 17.60 -17.44
CA GLY A 49 19.39 16.88 -18.50
C GLY A 49 19.92 15.50 -18.09
N ALA A 50 19.57 15.00 -16.89
CA ALA A 50 19.99 13.72 -16.32
C ALA A 50 18.78 12.87 -15.92
N ALA A 51 18.99 11.58 -15.63
CA ALA A 51 17.91 10.68 -15.25
C ALA A 51 17.10 11.20 -14.03
N ALA A 52 15.79 10.99 -14.00
CA ALA A 52 14.94 11.57 -12.97
C ALA A 52 15.30 11.03 -11.59
N THR A 53 15.53 11.91 -10.61
CA THR A 53 15.96 11.54 -9.24
C THR A 53 15.05 12.12 -8.18
N TRP A 54 14.82 11.38 -7.10
CA TRP A 54 14.19 11.90 -5.88
C TRP A 54 15.24 12.63 -5.02
N ASP A 55 14.88 13.80 -4.48
CA ASP A 55 15.73 14.63 -3.62
C ASP A 55 16.07 14.01 -2.25
N GLY A 56 15.40 12.91 -1.88
CA GLY A 56 15.59 12.22 -0.60
C GLY A 56 14.99 12.94 0.61
N ILE A 57 14.24 14.03 0.40
CA ILE A 57 13.64 14.81 1.48
C ILE A 57 12.36 14.13 1.95
N VAL A 58 12.35 13.71 3.21
CA VAL A 58 11.18 13.13 3.87
C VAL A 58 10.57 14.14 4.85
N PRO A 59 9.34 14.63 4.62
CA PRO A 59 8.68 15.55 5.54
C PRO A 59 8.48 14.93 6.94
N PRO A 60 8.41 15.74 8.02
CA PRO A 60 8.19 15.22 9.37
C PRO A 60 6.95 14.34 9.54
N GLN A 61 5.90 14.60 8.76
CA GLN A 61 4.64 13.86 8.76
C GLN A 61 4.79 12.46 8.12
N CYS A 62 5.85 12.23 7.36
CA CYS A 62 6.15 10.97 6.69
C CYS A 62 7.20 10.13 7.41
N LYS A 63 7.55 10.50 8.66
CA LYS A 63 8.57 9.78 9.44
C LYS A 63 8.18 8.30 9.65
N PRO A 64 9.15 7.38 9.60
CA PRO A 64 8.90 5.97 9.88
C PRO A 64 8.53 5.74 11.35
N SER A 65 7.71 4.74 11.61
CA SER A 65 7.31 4.28 12.94
C SER A 65 7.24 2.76 12.96
N ARG A 66 7.61 2.13 14.09
CA ARG A 66 7.55 0.66 14.25
C ARG A 66 6.11 0.13 14.12
N SER A 67 5.11 0.98 14.33
CA SER A 67 3.69 0.65 14.16
C SER A 67 3.19 0.83 12.73
N ILE A 68 4.04 1.18 11.77
CA ILE A 68 3.68 1.34 10.36
C ILE A 68 4.56 0.41 9.51
N LEU A 69 3.92 -0.58 8.90
CA LEU A 69 4.55 -1.57 8.05
C LEU A 69 4.14 -1.38 6.59
N ARG A 70 4.97 -1.87 5.68
CA ARG A 70 4.73 -1.89 4.24
C ARG A 70 4.87 -3.31 3.71
N LEU A 71 3.96 -3.73 2.84
CA LEU A 71 4.10 -4.99 2.12
C LEU A 71 5.04 -4.80 0.92
N SER A 72 6.21 -5.43 0.95
CA SER A 72 7.20 -5.35 -0.12
C SER A 72 6.72 -6.01 -1.43
N ALA A 73 7.44 -5.82 -2.53
CA ALA A 73 7.21 -6.54 -3.78
C ALA A 73 7.31 -8.07 -3.62
N ASN A 74 8.16 -8.52 -2.68
CA ASN A 74 8.34 -9.93 -2.32
C ASN A 74 7.26 -10.47 -1.37
N LEU A 75 6.20 -9.69 -1.12
CA LEU A 75 5.09 -10.05 -0.23
C LEU A 75 5.51 -10.26 1.23
N THR A 76 6.53 -9.52 1.68
CA THR A 76 6.99 -9.52 3.07
C THR A 76 6.65 -8.20 3.75
N TRP A 77 6.18 -8.23 4.99
CA TRP A 77 6.04 -7.02 5.79
C TRP A 77 7.41 -6.49 6.21
N VAL A 78 7.66 -5.21 5.95
CA VAL A 78 8.88 -4.48 6.34
C VAL A 78 8.50 -3.16 7.00
N LEU A 79 9.43 -2.53 7.72
CA LEU A 79 9.23 -1.18 8.23
C LEU A 79 8.92 -0.22 7.07
N ALA A 80 7.88 0.60 7.20
CA ALA A 80 7.49 1.51 6.14
C ALA A 80 8.41 2.74 6.08
N HIS A 81 8.95 3.01 4.89
CA HIS A 81 9.73 4.21 4.56
C HIS A 81 9.28 4.73 3.20
N GLU A 82 9.33 6.04 2.99
CA GLU A 82 9.25 6.59 1.63
C GLU A 82 10.54 6.25 0.84
N PRO A 83 10.44 6.05 -0.49
CA PRO A 83 9.21 6.00 -1.30
C PRO A 83 8.49 4.65 -1.17
N LEU A 84 7.20 4.65 -0.82
CA LEU A 84 6.45 3.41 -0.58
C LEU A 84 6.32 2.48 -1.80
N HIS A 85 6.41 3.03 -3.02
CA HIS A 85 6.22 2.30 -4.28
C HIS A 85 7.54 1.98 -5.01
N ALA A 86 8.71 2.12 -4.37
CA ALA A 86 10.01 1.96 -5.03
C ALA A 86 10.23 0.59 -5.71
N ASP A 87 9.69 -0.48 -5.14
CA ASP A 87 9.74 -1.84 -5.69
C ASP A 87 8.43 -2.24 -6.41
N ILE A 88 7.49 -1.30 -6.57
CA ILE A 88 6.17 -1.53 -7.18
C ILE A 88 6.04 -0.79 -8.52
N ASP A 89 6.25 0.53 -8.54
CA ASP A 89 6.18 1.38 -9.73
C ASP A 89 7.55 1.48 -10.42
N VAL A 90 8.18 0.34 -10.66
CA VAL A 90 9.61 0.21 -11.02
C VAL A 90 10.02 0.86 -12.35
N LYS A 91 9.05 1.26 -13.18
CA LYS A 91 9.30 1.91 -14.47
C LYS A 91 9.46 3.43 -14.36
N LYS A 92 9.27 3.99 -13.17
CA LYS A 92 9.26 5.44 -12.91
C LYS A 92 10.02 5.73 -11.63
N THR A 93 10.70 6.87 -11.60
CA THR A 93 11.25 7.40 -10.34
C THR A 93 10.09 7.77 -9.42
N VAL A 94 10.11 7.20 -8.22
CA VAL A 94 9.12 7.46 -7.17
C VAL A 94 9.73 8.36 -6.10
N GLY A 95 8.88 9.21 -5.52
CA GLY A 95 9.23 10.04 -4.36
C GLY A 95 8.16 9.90 -3.30
N VAL A 96 7.95 10.96 -2.52
CA VAL A 96 6.96 10.96 -1.45
C VAL A 96 5.54 10.85 -2.03
N GLY A 97 4.75 9.93 -1.46
CA GLY A 97 3.31 9.79 -1.67
C GLY A 97 2.48 10.13 -0.42
N PRO A 98 1.16 9.90 -0.43
CA PRO A 98 0.30 10.23 0.71
C PRO A 98 0.34 9.18 1.84
N GLY A 99 0.86 7.97 1.58
CA GLY A 99 0.68 6.81 2.46
C GLY A 99 1.30 6.97 3.84
N MET A 100 2.54 7.48 3.95
CA MET A 100 3.19 7.67 5.25
C MET A 100 2.53 8.79 6.07
N ALA A 101 2.15 9.90 5.44
CA ALA A 101 1.43 10.98 6.10
C ALA A 101 0.05 10.51 6.61
N PHE A 102 -0.68 9.76 5.79
CA PHE A 102 -1.95 9.14 6.18
C PHE A 102 -1.79 8.24 7.41
N ALA A 103 -0.84 7.29 7.37
CA ALA A 103 -0.63 6.35 8.46
C ALA A 103 -0.26 7.05 9.77
N ASN A 104 0.65 8.02 9.71
CA ASN A 104 1.02 8.81 10.89
C ASN A 104 -0.16 9.64 11.42
N ALA A 105 -0.98 10.23 10.54
CA ALA A 105 -2.17 10.99 10.95
C ALA A 105 -3.21 10.11 11.66
N VAL A 106 -3.44 8.88 11.18
CA VAL A 106 -4.33 7.91 11.85
C VAL A 106 -3.81 7.58 13.25
N LEU A 107 -2.52 7.25 13.40
CA LEU A 107 -1.94 6.95 14.72
C LEU A 107 -1.87 8.16 15.65
N ALA A 108 -1.68 9.36 15.11
CA ALA A 108 -1.71 10.59 15.90
C ALA A 108 -3.12 10.89 16.42
N LYS A 109 -4.15 10.51 15.66
CA LYS A 109 -5.55 10.68 16.06
C LYS A 109 -5.99 9.62 17.07
N ASP A 110 -5.51 8.39 16.91
CA ASP A 110 -5.78 7.27 17.81
C ASP A 110 -4.53 6.38 17.93
N ALA A 111 -3.79 6.52 19.03
CA ALA A 111 -2.60 5.71 19.30
C ALA A 111 -2.93 4.23 19.59
N THR A 112 -4.19 3.93 19.93
CA THR A 112 -4.67 2.57 20.21
C THR A 112 -5.15 1.85 18.95
N PHE A 113 -5.17 2.54 17.79
CA PHE A 113 -5.58 1.98 16.51
C PHE A 113 -4.82 0.69 16.16
N GLY A 114 -3.57 0.55 16.63
CA GLY A 114 -2.75 -0.64 16.43
C GLY A 114 -1.81 -0.53 15.23
N VAL A 115 -1.25 -1.66 14.79
CA VAL A 115 -0.28 -1.67 13.68
C VAL A 115 -0.97 -1.37 12.36
N ILE A 116 -0.48 -0.38 11.62
CA ILE A 116 -0.93 -0.05 10.27
C ILE A 116 -0.10 -0.82 9.26
N GLY A 117 -0.77 -1.54 8.34
CA GLY A 117 -0.15 -2.21 7.21
C GLY A 117 -0.48 -1.50 5.91
N LEU A 118 0.52 -0.94 5.22
CA LEU A 118 0.37 -0.30 3.93
C LEU A 118 0.67 -1.29 2.80
N VAL A 119 -0.25 -1.42 1.85
CA VAL A 119 -0.10 -2.31 0.68
C VAL A 119 -0.01 -1.45 -0.58
N PRO A 120 1.21 -1.06 -0.99
CA PRO A 120 1.41 -0.25 -2.20
C PRO A 120 1.11 -1.07 -3.44
N CYS A 121 0.26 -0.54 -4.32
CA CYS A 121 -0.19 -1.16 -5.56
C CYS A 121 -0.21 -0.18 -6.75
N ALA A 122 -0.06 1.13 -6.53
CA ALA A 122 -0.19 2.14 -7.57
C ALA A 122 0.91 2.06 -8.63
N VAL A 123 0.56 2.43 -9.87
CA VAL A 123 1.46 2.41 -11.03
C VAL A 123 1.27 3.68 -11.86
N GLY A 124 2.35 4.41 -12.14
CA GLY A 124 2.29 5.71 -12.80
C GLY A 124 1.81 5.65 -14.26
N GLY A 125 0.99 6.62 -14.66
CA GLY A 125 0.55 6.80 -16.06
C GLY A 125 -0.54 5.84 -16.54
N THR A 126 -1.14 5.07 -15.64
CA THR A 126 -2.19 4.11 -15.99
C THR A 126 -3.56 4.78 -16.05
N LYS A 127 -4.39 4.36 -17.01
CA LYS A 127 -5.79 4.73 -17.15
C LYS A 127 -6.72 3.79 -16.38
N ILE A 128 -7.95 4.20 -16.06
CA ILE A 128 -8.91 3.35 -15.33
C ILE A 128 -9.21 2.02 -16.03
N ARG A 129 -9.16 1.99 -17.37
CA ARG A 129 -9.36 0.75 -18.16
C ARG A 129 -8.33 -0.34 -17.84
N GLU A 130 -7.15 0.03 -17.38
CA GLU A 130 -6.08 -0.91 -17.01
C GLU A 130 -6.29 -1.53 -15.64
N TRP A 131 -7.23 -0.99 -14.85
CA TRP A 131 -7.60 -1.46 -13.51
C TRP A 131 -8.87 -2.33 -13.52
N GLY A 132 -9.48 -2.60 -14.67
CA GLY A 132 -10.66 -3.45 -14.77
C GLY A 132 -10.40 -4.91 -14.31
N LYS A 133 -11.44 -5.59 -13.84
CA LYS A 133 -11.33 -6.98 -13.40
C LYS A 133 -10.70 -7.87 -14.48
N GLY A 134 -9.72 -8.67 -14.08
CA GLY A 134 -8.99 -9.58 -14.97
C GLY A 134 -7.79 -8.99 -15.70
N THR A 135 -7.59 -7.66 -15.67
CA THR A 135 -6.37 -7.02 -16.20
C THR A 135 -5.16 -7.36 -15.34
N PHE A 136 -3.97 -7.06 -15.86
CA PHE A 136 -2.73 -7.27 -15.14
C PHE A 136 -2.68 -6.50 -13.80
N LEU A 137 -2.98 -5.21 -13.79
CA LEU A 137 -2.90 -4.38 -12.57
C LEU A 137 -3.92 -4.83 -11.52
N TYR A 138 -5.14 -5.13 -11.93
CA TYR A 138 -6.16 -5.65 -11.03
C TYR A 138 -5.73 -6.99 -10.39
N LYS A 139 -5.18 -7.90 -11.19
CA LYS A 139 -4.66 -9.18 -10.68
C LYS A 139 -3.52 -8.99 -9.69
N GLN A 140 -2.59 -8.06 -9.95
CA GLN A 140 -1.51 -7.75 -9.00
C GLN A 140 -2.05 -7.13 -7.70
N LEU A 141 -2.99 -6.19 -7.80
CA LEU A 141 -3.65 -5.59 -6.65
C LEU A 141 -4.32 -6.67 -5.79
N MET A 142 -5.12 -7.55 -6.39
CA MET A 142 -5.80 -8.63 -5.66
C MET A 142 -4.84 -9.65 -5.06
N ARG A 143 -3.76 -10.00 -5.75
CA ARG A 143 -2.70 -10.86 -5.21
C ARG A 143 -2.10 -10.25 -3.96
N ARG A 144 -1.77 -8.96 -3.99
CA ARG A 144 -1.15 -8.25 -2.87
C ARG A 144 -2.12 -8.07 -1.70
N ALA A 145 -3.37 -7.70 -1.97
CA ALA A 145 -4.43 -7.62 -0.97
C ALA A 145 -4.64 -8.96 -0.24
N ARG A 146 -4.74 -10.06 -0.98
CA ARG A 146 -4.87 -11.40 -0.38
C ARG A 146 -3.63 -11.83 0.40
N SER A 147 -2.43 -11.50 -0.10
CA SER A 147 -1.18 -11.81 0.60
C SER A 147 -1.07 -11.04 1.92
N SER A 148 -1.55 -9.80 1.95
CA SER A 148 -1.55 -8.96 3.17
C SER A 148 -2.35 -9.55 4.33
N LEU A 149 -3.33 -10.42 4.04
CA LEU A 149 -4.19 -11.07 5.02
C LEU A 149 -3.58 -12.36 5.62
N GLN A 150 -2.48 -12.89 5.05
CA GLN A 150 -1.94 -14.21 5.44
C GLN A 150 -1.39 -14.24 6.87
N ASP A 151 -0.81 -13.14 7.35
CA ASP A 151 -0.21 -13.03 8.69
C ASP A 151 -1.18 -12.46 9.74
N GLY A 152 -2.48 -12.57 9.48
CA GLY A 152 -3.51 -11.91 10.27
C GLY A 152 -3.60 -10.40 10.04
N GLY A 153 -4.81 -9.87 10.15
CA GLY A 153 -5.14 -8.47 9.90
C GLY A 153 -6.44 -8.32 9.10
N THR A 154 -6.88 -7.09 8.97
CA THR A 154 -8.14 -6.74 8.31
C THR A 154 -7.90 -5.57 7.38
N ILE A 155 -8.36 -5.69 6.13
CA ILE A 155 -8.36 -4.55 5.20
C ILE A 155 -9.43 -3.57 5.67
N GLN A 156 -8.98 -2.39 6.09
CA GLN A 156 -9.81 -1.31 6.62
C GLN A 156 -10.31 -0.38 5.53
N ALA A 157 -9.51 -0.12 4.49
CA ALA A 157 -9.93 0.69 3.36
C ALA A 157 -9.04 0.50 2.12
N LEU A 158 -9.59 0.92 0.98
CA LEU A 158 -8.83 1.27 -0.22
C LEU A 158 -8.62 2.79 -0.26
N LEU A 159 -7.37 3.23 -0.31
CA LEU A 159 -7.03 4.59 -0.72
C LEU A 159 -6.77 4.58 -2.23
N TRP A 160 -7.59 5.30 -2.98
CA TRP A 160 -7.56 5.36 -4.43
C TRP A 160 -7.22 6.78 -4.88
N TYR A 161 -6.14 6.97 -5.67
CA TYR A 161 -5.85 8.26 -6.28
C TYR A 161 -5.45 8.09 -7.74
N GLN A 162 -6.42 8.31 -8.63
CA GLN A 162 -6.29 8.19 -10.07
C GLN A 162 -7.35 9.04 -10.77
N GLY A 163 -7.07 9.40 -12.03
CA GLY A 163 -8.01 10.01 -12.95
C GLY A 163 -7.32 10.92 -13.97
N GLU A 164 -6.10 11.38 -13.70
CA GLU A 164 -5.42 12.38 -14.52
C GLU A 164 -5.03 11.86 -15.90
N SER A 165 -4.87 10.53 -16.05
CA SER A 165 -4.60 9.92 -17.37
C SER A 165 -5.85 9.77 -18.24
N ASP A 166 -7.04 9.99 -17.66
CA ASP A 166 -8.35 9.83 -18.29
C ASP A 166 -9.03 11.18 -18.63
N THR A 167 -8.43 12.34 -18.27
CA THR A 167 -8.99 13.70 -18.50
C THR A 167 -8.78 14.27 -19.90
N VAL A 168 -8.11 13.54 -20.81
CA VAL A 168 -7.72 14.06 -22.14
C VAL A 168 -8.85 13.97 -23.18
N THR A 169 -9.91 13.23 -22.89
CA THR A 169 -11.06 13.01 -23.78
C THR A 169 -12.35 13.25 -22.99
N LYS A 170 -13.41 13.80 -23.63
CA LYS A 170 -14.75 14.03 -23.06
C LYS A 170 -15.45 12.70 -22.68
N GLU A 171 -14.89 11.95 -21.74
CA GLU A 171 -15.29 10.59 -21.33
C GLU A 171 -15.61 10.51 -19.83
N ASP A 172 -15.97 11.62 -19.18
CA ASP A 172 -16.28 11.66 -17.73
C ASP A 172 -17.29 10.59 -17.30
N THR A 173 -18.33 10.35 -18.12
CA THR A 173 -19.34 9.30 -17.87
C THR A 173 -18.75 7.89 -17.97
N GLU A 174 -17.85 7.64 -18.93
CA GLU A 174 -17.25 6.33 -19.10
C GLU A 174 -16.22 6.04 -18.02
N TYR A 175 -15.44 7.06 -17.63
CA TYR A 175 -14.53 6.99 -16.48
C TYR A 175 -15.30 6.63 -15.21
N LYS A 176 -16.36 7.39 -14.88
CA LYS A 176 -17.18 7.14 -13.69
C LYS A 176 -17.74 5.71 -13.67
N ARG A 177 -18.31 5.26 -14.78
CA ARG A 177 -18.85 3.88 -14.90
C ARG A 177 -17.76 2.81 -14.70
N LYS A 178 -16.57 3.00 -15.27
CA LYS A 178 -15.44 2.06 -15.11
C LYS A 178 -14.92 2.07 -13.68
N LEU A 179 -14.87 3.24 -13.04
CA LEU A 179 -14.42 3.40 -11.66
C LEU A 179 -15.38 2.74 -10.67
N GLU A 180 -16.69 3.00 -10.80
CA GLU A 180 -17.73 2.33 -10.01
C GLU A 180 -17.66 0.82 -10.19
N ARG A 181 -17.47 0.34 -11.42
CA ARG A 181 -17.29 -1.09 -11.70
C ARG A 181 -16.06 -1.66 -11.00
N PHE A 182 -14.93 -0.98 -11.06
CA PHE A 182 -13.71 -1.37 -10.36
C PHE A 182 -13.93 -1.48 -8.85
N PHE A 183 -14.62 -0.52 -8.22
CA PHE A 183 -14.92 -0.54 -6.80
C PHE A 183 -15.85 -1.70 -6.40
N MET A 184 -16.88 -1.97 -7.21
CA MET A 184 -17.75 -3.13 -6.98
C MET A 184 -16.98 -4.44 -7.11
N ASP A 185 -16.22 -4.61 -8.20
CA ASP A 185 -15.42 -5.83 -8.42
C ASP A 185 -14.41 -6.06 -7.29
N PHE A 186 -13.75 -5.00 -6.81
CA PHE A 186 -12.80 -5.06 -5.70
C PHE A 186 -13.46 -5.50 -4.39
N ARG A 187 -14.63 -4.94 -4.05
CA ARG A 187 -15.41 -5.34 -2.87
C ARG A 187 -15.88 -6.79 -2.97
N ASP A 188 -16.38 -7.19 -4.14
CA ASP A 188 -16.88 -8.54 -4.40
C ASP A 188 -15.76 -9.58 -4.27
N ASP A 189 -14.59 -9.33 -4.88
CA ASP A 189 -13.46 -10.27 -4.85
C ASP A 189 -12.76 -10.37 -3.49
N LEU A 190 -12.98 -9.38 -2.62
CA LEU A 190 -12.60 -9.41 -1.20
C LEU A 190 -13.74 -9.86 -0.28
N GLN A 191 -14.94 -10.10 -0.81
CA GLN A 191 -16.15 -10.43 -0.03
C GLN A 191 -16.44 -9.39 1.07
N SER A 192 -16.18 -8.11 0.79
CA SER A 192 -16.33 -7.01 1.74
C SER A 192 -17.18 -5.89 1.12
N PRO A 193 -18.52 -6.06 1.07
CA PRO A 193 -19.42 -5.15 0.35
C PRO A 193 -19.46 -3.74 0.95
N LEU A 194 -19.12 -3.58 2.22
CA LEU A 194 -19.10 -2.29 2.93
C LEU A 194 -17.69 -1.71 3.06
N LEU A 195 -16.69 -2.28 2.39
CA LEU A 195 -15.31 -1.80 2.51
C LEU A 195 -15.21 -0.31 2.14
N PRO A 196 -14.71 0.54 3.05
CA PRO A 196 -14.48 1.95 2.74
C PRO A 196 -13.52 2.12 1.57
N ILE A 197 -13.87 3.06 0.69
CA ILE A 197 -13.03 3.51 -0.41
C ILE A 197 -12.90 5.02 -0.27
N ILE A 198 -11.67 5.48 -0.15
CA ILE A 198 -11.34 6.90 0.00
C ILE A 198 -10.64 7.32 -1.29
N GLN A 199 -11.34 8.12 -2.09
CA GLN A 199 -10.83 8.62 -3.36
C GLN A 199 -10.18 9.99 -3.17
N GLY A 200 -8.93 10.13 -3.59
CA GLY A 200 -8.27 11.41 -3.80
C GLY A 200 -8.75 12.06 -5.09
N VAL A 201 -9.04 13.36 -5.03
CA VAL A 201 -9.41 14.17 -6.19
C VAL A 201 -8.23 15.08 -6.53
N SER A 202 -7.84 15.11 -7.80
CA SER A 202 -6.80 16.02 -8.27
C SER A 202 -7.30 17.47 -8.20
N GLN A 203 -6.49 18.38 -7.66
CA GLN A 203 -6.84 19.80 -7.54
C GLN A 203 -7.02 20.53 -8.89
N ASN A 204 -6.66 19.89 -10.01
CA ASN A 204 -6.90 20.45 -11.35
C ASN A 204 -8.32 20.20 -11.87
N ASN A 205 -9.17 19.49 -11.13
CA ASN A 205 -10.56 19.22 -11.50
C ASN A 205 -11.53 19.91 -10.54
N ASP A 206 -11.79 21.20 -10.79
CA ASP A 206 -13.03 21.89 -10.39
C ASP A 206 -14.23 21.35 -11.19
N ILE A 207 -14.41 20.03 -11.18
CA ILE A 207 -15.60 19.35 -11.66
C ILE A 207 -15.93 18.27 -10.64
N GLY A 208 -16.98 18.53 -9.86
CA GLY A 208 -17.46 17.68 -8.79
C GLY A 208 -17.71 16.24 -9.28
N TYR A 209 -17.24 15.28 -8.48
CA TYR A 209 -17.47 13.85 -8.64
C TYR A 209 -18.71 13.40 -7.85
#